data_AF-A0A660MW34-F1
#
_entry.id   AF-A0A660MW34-F1
#
_cell.length_a   1.000
_cell.length_b   1.000
_cell.length_c   1.000
_cell.angle_alpha   90.00
_cell.angle_beta   90.00
_cell.angle_gamma   90.00
#
_symmetry.space_group_name_H-M   'P 1'
#
loop_
_entity.id
_entity.type
_entity.pdbx_description
1 polymer ?
#
loop_
_entity_poly.entity_id
_entity_poly.type
_entity_poly.pdbx_seq_one_letter_code
_entity_poly.pdbx_strand_id
1 'polypeptide(L)'
;MTQTVQLSQFGLGKLSNGLYAAFLNVFSTFVQKATPAKLGLKADDFTKFQQLLAQLDDAVLQVRKEQLTQELDQLDTQRDQVLRFLLSSI
;
A
#
# COMPACT_ATOMS: atom_id res chain seq x y z
N MET A 1 -11.51 21.34 33.78
CA MET A 1 -10.85 21.88 32.56
C MET A 1 -10.69 20.75 31.57
N THR A 2 -11.48 20.71 30.50
CA THR A 2 -11.37 19.71 29.43
C THR A 2 -10.22 20.10 28.53
N GLN A 3 -9.08 19.42 28.63
CA GLN A 3 -7.97 19.60 27.68
C GLN A 3 -8.44 19.15 26.30
N THR A 4 -8.59 20.12 25.40
CA THR A 4 -8.82 19.85 23.98
C THR A 4 -7.49 19.46 23.38
N VAL A 5 -7.23 18.15 23.26
CA VAL A 5 -6.07 17.66 22.50
C VAL A 5 -6.33 18.04 21.05
N GLN A 6 -5.59 19.03 20.54
CA GLN A 6 -5.55 19.29 19.11
C GLN A 6 -4.92 18.06 18.44
N LEU A 7 -5.77 17.21 17.86
CA LEU A 7 -5.32 16.11 17.03
C LEU A 7 -4.58 16.70 15.84
N SER A 8 -3.29 16.42 15.75
CA SER A 8 -2.47 16.75 14.58
C SER A 8 -3.17 16.22 13.33
N GLN A 9 -3.28 17.07 12.31
CA GLN A 9 -3.97 16.74 11.08
C GLN A 9 -3.38 15.44 10.48
N PHE A 10 -4.20 14.42 10.30
CA PHE A 10 -3.77 13.15 9.71
C PHE A 10 -3.43 13.37 8.24
N GLY A 11 -2.14 13.54 7.95
CA GLY A 11 -1.64 13.79 6.60
C GLY A 11 -1.57 12.50 5.82
N LEU A 12 -2.66 12.16 5.12
CA LEU A 12 -2.72 10.99 4.22
C LEU A 12 -1.58 10.97 3.19
N GLY A 13 -1.10 12.13 2.76
CA GLY A 13 0.05 12.27 1.85
C GLY A 13 1.42 11.86 2.43
N LYS A 14 1.49 11.50 3.72
CA LYS A 14 2.71 10.95 4.34
C LYS A 14 2.73 9.43 4.37
N LEU A 15 1.64 8.77 3.99
CA LEU A 15 1.56 7.32 3.95
C LEU A 15 2.20 6.81 2.65
N SER A 16 2.97 5.72 2.74
CA SER A 16 3.34 4.98 1.53
C SER A 16 2.07 4.47 0.85
N ASN A 17 2.14 4.20 -0.46
CA ASN A 17 0.98 3.72 -1.22
C ASN A 17 0.32 2.48 -0.57
N GLY A 18 1.12 1.56 -0.02
CA GLY A 18 0.61 0.40 0.72
C GLY A 18 -0.08 0.74 2.04
N LEU A 19 0.48 1.66 2.84
CA LEU A 19 -0.16 2.09 4.10
C LEU A 19 -1.44 2.91 3.84
N TYR A 20 -1.44 3.70 2.77
CA TYR A 20 -2.61 4.45 2.33
C TYR A 20 -3.73 3.51 1.87
N ALA A 21 -3.41 2.50 1.04
CA ALA A 21 -4.35 1.49 0.61
C ALA A 21 -4.93 0.67 1.80
N ALA A 22 -4.07 0.29 2.75
CA ALA A 22 -4.51 -0.40 3.97
C ALA A 22 -5.48 0.45 4.81
N PHE A 23 -5.20 1.75 4.97
CA PHE A 23 -6.11 2.67 5.63
C PHE A 23 -7.47 2.74 4.93
N LEU A 24 -7.48 2.92 3.60
CA LEU A 24 -8.70 3.01 2.82
C LEU A 24 -9.52 1.71 2.85
N ASN A 25 -8.87 0.54 2.95
CA ASN A 25 -9.54 -0.75 3.14
C ASN A 25 -10.28 -0.84 4.49
N VAL A 26 -9.64 -0.38 5.57
CA VAL A 26 -10.30 -0.30 6.89
C VAL A 26 -11.44 0.72 6.86
N PHE A 27 -11.24 1.87 6.23
CA PHE A 27 -12.29 2.88 6.05
C PHE A 27 -13.48 2.34 5.25
N SER A 28 -13.23 1.63 4.16
CA SER A 28 -14.26 0.96 3.35
C SER A 28 -15.10 0.01 4.19
N THR A 29 -14.45 -0.80 5.03
CA THR A 29 -15.13 -1.73 5.94
C THR A 29 -15.97 -0.98 7.00
N PHE A 30 -15.45 0.12 7.52
CA PHE A 30 -16.20 0.98 8.45
C PHE A 30 -17.47 1.55 7.80
N VAL A 31 -17.35 2.09 6.58
CA VAL A 31 -18.49 2.64 5.84
C VAL A 31 -19.54 1.56 5.54
N GLN A 32 -19.12 0.35 5.18
CA GLN A 32 -20.04 -0.78 5.00
C GLN A 32 -20.81 -1.12 6.28
N LYS A 33 -20.11 -1.21 7.43
CA LYS A 33 -20.73 -1.50 8.72
C LYS A 33 -21.69 -0.41 9.19
N ALA A 34 -21.30 0.85 8.99
CA ALA A 34 -22.14 2.00 9.30
C ALA A 34 -23.31 2.15 8.31
N THR A 35 -23.23 1.52 7.14
CA THR A 35 -24.03 1.69 5.93
C THR A 35 -23.85 3.08 5.27
N PRO A 36 -23.64 3.15 3.94
CA PRO A 36 -23.41 4.42 3.24
C PRO A 36 -24.49 5.48 3.49
N ALA A 37 -25.76 5.05 3.52
CA ALA A 37 -26.91 5.95 3.71
C ALA A 37 -26.88 6.68 5.07
N LYS A 38 -26.44 6.02 6.16
CA LYS A 38 -26.34 6.67 7.48
C LYS A 38 -25.21 7.69 7.56
N LEU A 39 -24.23 7.59 6.66
CA LEU A 39 -23.12 8.52 6.53
C LEU A 39 -23.40 9.61 5.49
N GLY A 40 -24.60 9.65 4.90
CA GLY A 40 -24.96 10.61 3.85
C GLY A 40 -24.26 10.33 2.51
N LEU A 41 -23.73 9.12 2.32
CA LEU A 41 -23.04 8.71 1.09
C LEU A 41 -24.04 8.06 0.13
N LYS A 42 -23.93 8.40 -1.16
CA LYS A 42 -24.65 7.69 -2.23
C LYS A 42 -24.05 6.31 -2.44
N ALA A 43 -24.90 5.31 -2.62
CA ALA A 43 -24.46 3.94 -2.86
C ALA A 43 -23.53 3.84 -4.08
N ASP A 44 -23.89 4.50 -5.19
CA ASP A 44 -23.09 4.50 -6.42
C ASP A 44 -21.69 5.10 -6.23
N ASP A 45 -21.58 6.16 -5.43
CA ASP A 45 -20.29 6.79 -5.15
C ASP A 45 -19.42 5.89 -4.27
N PHE A 46 -20.04 5.19 -3.31
CA PHE A 46 -19.34 4.21 -2.50
C PHE A 46 -18.89 2.99 -3.33
N THR A 47 -19.72 2.49 -4.24
CA THR A 47 -19.34 1.41 -5.16
C THR A 47 -18.17 1.82 -6.06
N LYS A 48 -18.20 3.04 -6.63
CA LYS A 48 -17.06 3.56 -7.40
C LYS A 48 -15.79 3.69 -6.56
N PHE A 49 -15.92 4.16 -5.32
CA PHE A 49 -14.80 4.20 -4.38
C PHE A 49 -14.18 2.81 -4.17
N GLN A 50 -15.00 1.77 -3.97
CA GLN A 50 -14.50 0.40 -3.82
C GLN A 50 -13.78 -0.11 -5.07
N GLN A 51 -14.26 0.23 -6.27
CA GLN A 51 -13.59 -0.13 -7.52
C GLN A 51 -12.22 0.54 -7.66
N LEU A 52 -12.12 1.82 -7.33
CA LEU A 52 -10.85 2.55 -7.33
C LEU A 52 -9.88 2.02 -6.27
N LEU A 53 -10.39 1.60 -5.11
CA LEU A 53 -9.58 0.97 -4.07
C LEU A 53 -8.98 -0.36 -4.54
N ALA A 54 -9.76 -1.19 -5.25
CA ALA A 54 -9.25 -2.43 -5.83
C ALA A 54 -8.12 -2.17 -6.85
N GLN A 55 -8.28 -1.15 -7.71
CA GLN A 55 -7.22 -0.74 -8.64
C GLN A 55 -5.94 -0.27 -7.92
N LEU A 56 -6.10 0.43 -6.79
CA LEU A 56 -4.98 0.85 -5.96
C LEU A 56 -4.26 -0.35 -5.34
N ASP A 57 -5.01 -1.33 -4.81
CA ASP A 57 -4.44 -2.55 -4.25
C ASP A 57 -3.65 -3.35 -5.29
N ASP A 58 -4.19 -3.50 -6.50
CA ASP A 58 -3.50 -4.17 -7.62
C ASP A 58 -2.20 -3.44 -7.99
N ALA A 59 -2.24 -2.11 -8.10
CA ALA A 59 -1.06 -1.31 -8.41
C ALA A 59 0.02 -1.44 -7.32
N VAL A 60 -0.37 -1.43 -6.03
CA VAL A 60 0.56 -1.63 -4.91
C VAL A 60 1.21 -3.01 -4.97
N LEU A 61 0.43 -4.05 -5.27
CA LEU A 61 0.96 -5.41 -5.41
C LEU A 61 1.92 -5.54 -6.60
N GLN A 62 1.60 -4.91 -7.73
CA GLN A 62 2.47 -4.92 -8.90
C GLN A 62 3.82 -4.26 -8.60
N VAL A 63 3.83 -3.05 -8.01
CA VAL A 63 5.06 -2.36 -7.63
C VAL A 63 5.92 -3.23 -6.69
N ARG A 64 5.28 -3.90 -5.72
CA ARG A 64 6.00 -4.79 -4.81
C ARG A 64 6.63 -5.99 -5.53
N LYS A 65 5.92 -6.58 -6.51
CA LYS A 65 6.47 -7.67 -7.32
C LYS A 65 7.67 -7.21 -8.14
N GLU A 66 7.57 -6.04 -8.78
CA GLU A 66 8.66 -5.46 -9.57
C GLU A 66 9.90 -5.19 -8.71
N GLN A 67 9.72 -4.65 -7.50
CA GLN A 67 10.81 -4.47 -6.54
C GLN A 67 11.46 -5.80 -6.15
N LEU A 68 10.66 -6.83 -5.84
CA LEU A 68 11.19 -8.15 -5.49
C LEU A 68 11.99 -8.77 -6.64
N THR A 69 11.52 -8.63 -7.89
CA THR A 69 12.26 -9.08 -9.07
C THR A 69 13.60 -8.37 -9.19
N GLN A 70 13.64 -7.04 -8.99
CA GLN A 70 14.89 -6.28 -9.02
C GLN A 70 15.87 -6.72 -7.92
N GLU A 71 15.38 -7.01 -6.71
CA GLU A 71 16.21 -7.53 -5.61
C GLU A 71 16.78 -8.92 -5.93
N LEU A 72 15.99 -9.79 -6.55
CA LEU A 72 16.45 -11.11 -7.00
C LEU A 72 17.53 -11.00 -8.07
N ASP A 73 17.36 -10.13 -9.07
CA ASP A 73 18.35 -9.91 -10.14
C ASP A 73 19.69 -9.38 -9.57
N GLN A 74 19.63 -8.52 -8.55
CA GLN A 74 20.82 -8.05 -7.84
C GLN A 74 21.52 -9.18 -7.10
N LEU A 75 20.76 -10.05 -6.44
CA LEU A 75 21.32 -11.19 -5.71
C LEU A 75 22.00 -12.19 -6.66
N ASP A 76 21.39 -12.47 -7.81
CA ASP A 76 21.99 -13.32 -8.85
C ASP A 76 23.30 -12.71 -9.37
N THR A 77 23.33 -11.39 -9.61
CA THR A 77 24.55 -10.68 -10.02
C THR A 77 25.65 -10.81 -8.97
N GLN A 78 25.32 -10.65 -7.68
CA GLN A 78 26.28 -10.80 -6.59
C GLN A 78 26.80 -12.23 -6.49
N ARG A 79 25.93 -13.23 -6.63
CA ARG A 79 26.32 -14.65 -6.65
C ARG A 79 27.31 -14.93 -7.78
N ASP A 80 27.04 -14.43 -8.97
CA ASP A 80 27.90 -14.62 -10.14
C ASP A 80 29.26 -13.93 -9.96
N GLN A 81 29.31 -12.77 -9.31
CA GLN A 81 30.57 -12.11 -8.96
C GLN A 81 31.40 -12.95 -7.98
N VAL A 82 30.77 -13.52 -6.95
CA VAL A 82 31.44 -14.41 -5.99
C VAL A 82 31.99 -15.66 -6.69
N LEU A 83 31.21 -16.28 -7.56
CA LEU A 83 31.64 -17.44 -8.35
C LEU A 83 32.82 -17.10 -9.27
N ARG A 84 32.79 -15.95 -9.96
CA ARG A 84 33.90 -15.49 -10.79
C ARG A 84 35.18 -15.26 -9.98
N PHE A 85 35.06 -14.63 -8.81
CA PHE A 85 36.20 -14.43 -7.92
C PHE A 85 36.84 -15.76 -7.52
N LEU A 86 36.03 -16.73 -7.08
CA LEU A 86 36.49 -18.07 -6.71
C LEU A 86 37.21 -18.75 -7.88
N LEU A 87 36.59 -18.75 -9.07
CA LEU A 87 37.16 -19.40 -10.26
C LEU A 87 38.42 -18.70 -10.78
N SER A 88 38.54 -17.37 -10.60
CA SER A 88 39.77 -16.64 -10.96
C SER A 88 40.93 -16.84 -9.99
N SER A 89 40.66 -17.47 -8.83
CA SER A 89 41.64 -17.75 -7.78
C SER A 89 42.22 -19.18 -7.86
N ILE A 90 41.86 -19.94 -8.91
CA ILE A 90 42.34 -21.32 -9.19
C ILE A 90 43.21 -21.28 -10.45
#